data_AF-A0A7J8FS26-F1
#
_entry.id   AF-A0A7J8FS26-F1
#
_cell.length_a   1.000
_cell.length_b   1.000
_cell.length_c   1.000
_cell.angle_alpha   90.00
_cell.angle_beta   90.00
_cell.angle_gamma   90.00
#
_symmetry.space_group_name_H-M   'P 1'
#
loop_
_entity.id
_entity.type
_entity.pdbx_description
1 polymer ?
#
loop_
_entity_poly.entity_id
_entity_poly.type
_entity_poly.pdbx_seq_one_letter_code
_entity_poly.pdbx_strand_id
1 'polypeptide(L)'
;MKSFEAKSRLWKVQCKRNNTVHFPTLEGQKLSMTLEYAGECAKLIEGFNERFKDMKSKQMELNIFATPFNVEPAYVPDNLQHEMLQSDNELKASYILPPLEFYKSYISNDEFPTLRKHALNMYLCLEQLTTANTSFKNLRSQSRLRSRLADANLEKQS
;
A
#
# COMPACT_ATOMS: atom_id res chain seq x y z
N MET A 1 -0.02 3.87 -0.63
CA MET A 1 -1.31 3.67 0.06
C MET A 1 -2.03 5.00 0.32
N LYS A 2 -1.42 5.92 1.07
CA LYS A 2 -2.01 7.25 1.41
C LYS A 2 -2.40 8.10 0.18
N SER A 3 -1.57 8.11 -0.86
CA SER A 3 -1.83 8.88 -2.09
C SER A 3 -3.05 8.39 -2.87
N PHE A 4 -3.26 7.08 -2.95
CA PHE A 4 -4.45 6.50 -3.60
C PHE A 4 -5.71 6.87 -2.83
N GLU A 5 -5.71 6.66 -1.51
CA GLU A 5 -6.85 6.99 -0.66
C GLU A 5 -7.21 8.49 -0.71
N ALA A 6 -6.21 9.36 -0.66
CA ALA A 6 -6.40 10.81 -0.80
C ALA A 6 -7.02 11.18 -2.15
N LYS A 7 -6.53 10.59 -3.25
CA LYS A 7 -7.09 10.81 -4.59
C LYS A 7 -8.54 10.33 -4.69
N SER A 8 -8.84 9.12 -4.21
CA SER A 8 -10.21 8.59 -4.22
C SER A 8 -11.17 9.44 -3.37
N ARG A 9 -10.73 9.94 -2.21
CA ARG A 9 -11.53 10.86 -1.38
C ARG A 9 -11.76 12.20 -2.09
N LEU A 10 -10.73 12.76 -2.71
CA LEU A 10 -10.83 13.98 -3.51
C LEU A 10 -11.85 13.80 -4.64
N TRP A 11 -11.72 12.73 -5.42
CA TRP A 11 -12.65 12.44 -6.52
C TRP A 11 -14.09 12.31 -6.05
N LYS A 12 -14.34 11.59 -4.94
CA LYS A 12 -15.67 11.52 -4.33
C LYS A 12 -16.23 12.90 -4.01
N VAL A 13 -15.43 13.79 -3.42
CA VAL A 13 -15.86 15.16 -3.08
C VAL A 13 -16.13 15.99 -4.34
N GLN A 14 -15.26 15.90 -5.35
CA GLN A 14 -15.42 16.67 -6.59
C GLN A 14 -16.65 16.22 -7.38
N CYS A 15 -16.87 14.91 -7.51
CA CYS A 15 -18.06 14.35 -8.15
C CYS A 15 -19.35 14.81 -7.45
N LYS A 16 -19.38 14.87 -6.12
CA LYS A 16 -20.54 15.43 -5.37
C LYS A 16 -20.83 16.90 -5.65
N ARG A 17 -19.82 17.67 -6.07
CA ARG A 17 -19.91 19.09 -6.40
C ARG A 17 -20.14 19.34 -7.89
N ASN A 18 -20.35 18.28 -8.68
CA ASN A 18 -20.34 18.33 -10.14
C ASN A 18 -19.06 18.95 -10.73
N ASN A 19 -17.94 18.90 -10.00
CA ASN A 19 -16.67 19.40 -10.47
C ASN A 19 -15.91 18.29 -11.18
N THR A 20 -15.86 18.36 -12.51
CA THR A 20 -15.29 17.33 -13.37
C THR A 20 -13.93 17.72 -13.93
N VAL A 21 -13.23 18.71 -13.35
CA VAL A 21 -11.92 19.19 -13.85
C VAL A 21 -10.85 18.10 -13.95
N HIS A 22 -10.96 17.03 -13.15
CA HIS A 22 -10.06 15.87 -13.19
C HIS A 22 -10.63 14.69 -13.99
N PHE A 23 -11.83 14.83 -14.55
CA PHE A 23 -12.57 13.84 -15.32
C PHE A 23 -13.15 14.47 -16.59
N PRO A 24 -12.33 14.77 -17.61
CA PRO A 24 -12.80 15.42 -18.84
C PRO A 24 -13.95 14.67 -19.53
N THR A 25 -13.98 13.34 -19.41
CA THR A 25 -15.07 12.51 -19.95
C THR A 25 -16.42 12.71 -19.25
N LEU A 26 -16.44 13.36 -18.09
CA LEU A 26 -17.65 13.71 -17.33
C LEU A 26 -18.06 15.17 -17.52
N GLU A 27 -17.31 15.95 -18.30
CA GLU A 27 -17.65 17.35 -18.57
C GLU A 27 -19.02 17.47 -19.23
N GLY A 28 -19.84 18.41 -18.75
CA GLY A 28 -21.21 18.63 -19.24
C GLY A 28 -22.24 17.56 -18.82
N GLN A 29 -21.84 16.53 -18.04
CA GLN A 29 -22.77 15.52 -17.56
C GLN A 29 -23.72 16.05 -16.48
N LYS A 30 -24.86 15.38 -16.34
CA LYS A 30 -25.87 15.70 -15.32
C LYS A 30 -25.34 15.43 -13.92
N LEU A 31 -25.77 16.23 -12.95
CA LEU A 31 -25.47 16.05 -11.53
C LEU A 31 -25.82 14.64 -11.02
N SER A 32 -26.89 14.03 -11.54
CA SER A 32 -27.28 12.66 -11.18
C SER A 32 -26.19 11.64 -11.52
N MET A 33 -25.52 11.80 -12.67
CA MET A 33 -24.45 10.91 -13.12
C MET A 33 -23.19 11.13 -12.28
N THR A 34 -22.81 12.37 -12.00
CA THR A 34 -21.63 12.65 -11.16
C THR A 34 -21.84 12.17 -9.71
N LEU A 35 -23.07 12.21 -9.19
CA LEU A 35 -23.41 11.60 -7.89
C LEU A 35 -23.28 10.06 -7.90
N GLU A 36 -23.63 9.39 -8.99
CA GLU A 36 -23.43 7.94 -9.15
C GLU A 36 -21.93 7.59 -9.05
N TYR A 37 -21.07 8.32 -9.78
CA TYR A 37 -19.62 8.15 -9.69
C TYR A 37 -19.06 8.43 -8.28
N ALA A 38 -19.67 9.37 -7.53
CA ALA A 38 -19.30 9.58 -6.14
C ALA A 38 -19.66 8.35 -5.25
N GLY A 39 -20.74 7.64 -5.58
CA GLY A 39 -21.11 6.37 -4.98
C GLY A 39 -20.09 5.27 -5.29
N GLU A 40 -19.68 5.13 -6.56
CA GLU A 40 -18.65 4.17 -6.96
C GLU A 40 -17.29 4.47 -6.30
N CYS A 41 -16.92 5.75 -6.18
CA CYS A 41 -15.73 6.15 -5.42
C CYS A 41 -15.85 5.74 -3.94
N ALA A 42 -17.04 5.78 -3.34
CA ALA A 42 -17.24 5.36 -1.95
C ALA A 42 -17.03 3.85 -1.79
N LYS A 43 -17.61 3.03 -2.68
CA LYS A 43 -17.41 1.57 -2.70
C LYS A 43 -15.93 1.21 -2.89
N LEU A 44 -15.25 1.93 -3.79
CA LEU A 44 -13.81 1.73 -4.03
C LEU A 44 -12.97 2.04 -2.78
N ILE A 45 -13.29 3.12 -2.06
CA ILE A 45 -12.61 3.47 -0.80
C ILE A 45 -12.84 2.39 0.26
N GLU A 46 -14.07 1.91 0.39
CA GLU A 46 -14.44 0.86 1.34
C GLU A 46 -13.70 -0.45 1.05
N GLY A 47 -13.79 -0.96 -0.18
CA GLY A 47 -13.08 -2.18 -0.57
C GLY A 47 -11.55 -2.05 -0.48
N PHE A 48 -11.00 -0.85 -0.70
CA PHE A 48 -9.59 -0.58 -0.45
C PHE A 48 -9.25 -0.63 1.04
N ASN A 49 -10.06 0.00 1.89
CA ASN A 49 -9.84 0.01 3.33
C ASN A 49 -9.92 -1.38 3.94
N GLU A 50 -10.89 -2.19 3.51
CA GLU A 50 -11.03 -3.58 3.95
C GLU A 50 -9.84 -4.42 3.52
N ARG A 51 -9.49 -4.38 2.22
CA ARG A 51 -8.37 -5.16 1.67
C ARG A 51 -7.02 -4.82 2.31
N PHE A 52 -6.81 -3.57 2.70
CA PHE A 52 -5.54 -3.09 3.27
C PHE A 52 -5.62 -2.82 4.78
N LYS A 53 -6.66 -3.32 5.46
CA LYS A 53 -6.87 -3.11 6.89
C LYS A 53 -5.68 -3.58 7.72
N ASP A 54 -5.19 -4.78 7.46
CA ASP A 54 -4.06 -5.36 8.19
C ASP A 54 -2.78 -4.56 7.96
N MET A 55 -2.54 -4.11 6.73
CA MET A 55 -1.40 -3.24 6.41
C MET A 55 -1.47 -1.89 7.10
N LYS A 56 -2.68 -1.32 7.22
CA LYS A 56 -2.91 -0.09 7.98
C LYS A 56 -2.67 -0.29 9.48
N SER A 57 -3.06 -1.44 10.04
CA SER A 57 -2.79 -1.77 11.44
C SER A 57 -1.28 -1.90 11.73
N LYS A 58 -0.51 -2.37 10.74
CA LYS A 58 0.95 -2.48 10.81
C LYS A 58 1.69 -1.21 10.37
N GLN A 59 1.01 -0.07 10.24
CA GLN A 59 1.63 1.14 9.71
C GLN A 59 2.82 1.61 10.56
N MET A 60 2.74 1.46 11.88
CA MET A 60 3.84 1.76 12.79
C MET A 60 5.03 0.83 12.56
N GLU A 61 4.78 -0.47 12.48
CA GLU A 61 5.80 -1.49 12.18
C GLU A 61 6.48 -1.28 10.82
N LEU A 62 5.70 -0.86 9.81
CA LEU A 62 6.20 -0.48 8.50
C LEU A 62 7.05 0.80 8.56
N ASN A 63 6.70 1.76 9.42
CA ASN A 63 7.50 2.97 9.61
C ASN A 63 8.81 2.65 10.34
N ILE A 64 8.80 1.76 11.33
CA ILE A 64 10.02 1.30 12.01
C ILE A 64 10.91 0.53 11.03
N PHE A 65 10.33 -0.30 10.16
CA PHE A 65 11.09 -1.00 9.11
C PHE A 65 11.64 -0.06 8.04
N ALA A 66 10.83 0.91 7.61
CA ALA A 66 11.25 1.87 6.62
C ALA A 66 12.29 2.80 7.22
N THR A 67 11.97 3.52 8.28
CA THR A 67 12.77 4.61 8.87
C THR A 67 12.97 4.36 10.37
N PRO A 68 13.77 3.37 10.80
CA PRO A 68 13.84 2.99 12.22
C PRO A 68 14.15 4.20 13.10
N PHE A 69 15.27 4.89 12.87
CA PHE A 69 15.72 5.95 13.78
C PHE A 69 15.03 7.32 13.63
N ASN A 70 14.01 7.42 12.76
CA ASN A 70 13.21 8.64 12.59
C ASN A 70 11.83 8.55 13.26
N VAL A 71 11.59 7.48 14.04
CA VAL A 71 10.41 7.34 14.89
C VAL A 71 10.81 7.69 16.31
N GLU A 72 9.98 8.48 16.98
CA GLU A 72 10.16 8.82 18.40
C GLU A 72 10.20 7.53 19.25
N PRO A 73 11.28 7.26 20.00
CA PRO A 73 11.42 6.05 20.79
C PRO A 73 10.25 5.83 21.76
N ALA A 74 9.68 6.88 22.34
CA ALA A 74 8.54 6.75 23.25
C ALA A 74 7.27 6.15 22.59
N TYR A 75 7.20 6.14 21.25
CA TYR A 75 6.07 5.57 20.52
C TYR A 75 6.39 4.24 19.85
N VAL A 76 7.57 3.64 20.06
CA VAL A 76 7.89 2.29 19.54
C VAL A 76 7.59 1.20 20.57
N PRO A 77 7.45 -0.08 20.16
CA PRO A 77 7.29 -1.18 21.10
C PRO A 77 8.45 -1.22 22.10
N ASP A 78 8.16 -1.50 23.38
CA ASP A 78 9.12 -1.38 24.49
C ASP A 78 10.44 -2.14 24.25
N ASN A 79 10.36 -3.29 23.59
CA ASN A 79 11.51 -4.12 23.25
C ASN A 79 12.44 -3.50 22.19
N LEU A 80 12.00 -2.48 21.46
CA LEU A 80 12.79 -1.75 20.47
C LEU A 80 13.32 -0.41 20.99
N GLN A 81 12.75 0.14 22.06
CA GLN A 81 13.07 1.49 22.54
C GLN A 81 14.56 1.69 22.84
N HIS A 82 15.16 0.75 23.57
CA HIS A 82 16.56 0.84 23.99
C HIS A 82 17.52 0.74 22.79
N GLU A 83 17.27 -0.19 21.86
CA GLU A 83 18.07 -0.34 20.64
C GLU A 83 17.99 0.92 19.77
N MET A 84 16.83 1.59 19.70
CA MET A 84 16.67 2.81 18.91
C MET A 84 17.40 4.01 19.51
N LEU A 85 17.52 4.07 20.84
CA LEU A 85 18.30 5.08 21.56
C LEU A 85 19.81 4.89 21.42
N GLN A 86 20.28 3.69 21.09
CA GLN A 86 21.69 3.38 20.88
C GLN A 86 22.21 3.78 19.49
N SER A 87 21.34 4.30 18.62
CA SER A 87 21.73 4.75 17.27
C SER A 87 22.59 6.01 17.30
N ASP A 88 23.75 5.97 16.63
CA ASP A 88 24.63 7.11 16.44
C ASP A 88 24.27 7.93 15.18
N ASN A 89 24.98 9.04 14.97
CA ASN A 89 24.76 9.92 13.83
C ASN A 89 25.16 9.29 12.50
N GLU A 90 26.10 8.33 12.49
CA GLU A 90 26.55 7.64 11.27
C GLU A 90 25.50 6.63 10.80
N LEU A 91 24.92 5.86 11.73
CA LEU A 91 23.77 4.98 11.52
C LEU A 91 22.53 5.73 11.04
N LYS A 92 22.30 6.95 11.54
CA LYS A 92 21.21 7.80 11.05
C LYS A 92 21.48 8.34 9.64
N ALA A 93 22.74 8.64 9.32
CA ALA A 93 23.13 9.15 8.01
C ALA A 93 23.17 8.07 6.91
N SER A 94 23.40 6.80 7.25
CA SER A 94 23.44 5.68 6.30
C SER A 94 22.07 5.24 5.77
N TYR A 95 20.99 5.86 6.26
CA TYR A 95 19.60 5.60 5.88
C TYR A 95 19.23 6.03 4.43
N ILE A 96 20.19 6.50 3.63
CA ILE A 96 20.00 6.77 2.20
C ILE A 96 19.82 5.46 1.40
N LEU A 97 20.22 4.32 1.97
CA LEU A 97 20.13 3.02 1.32
C LEU A 97 18.72 2.41 1.35
N PRO A 98 18.38 1.52 0.38
CA PRO A 98 17.20 0.68 0.48
C PRO A 98 17.16 -0.09 1.81
N PRO A 99 15.97 -0.29 2.44
CA PRO A 99 15.88 -0.87 3.78
C PRO A 99 16.65 -2.19 3.96
N LEU A 100 16.59 -3.10 2.98
CA LEU A 100 17.28 -4.38 3.06
C LEU A 100 18.82 -4.22 3.06
N GLU A 101 19.36 -3.31 2.25
CA GLU A 101 20.80 -3.04 2.20
C GLU A 101 21.28 -2.35 3.47
N PHE A 102 20.46 -1.46 4.02
CA PHE A 102 20.69 -0.83 5.31
C PHE A 102 20.79 -1.86 6.44
N TYR A 103 19.77 -2.72 6.60
CA TYR A 103 19.76 -3.75 7.64
C TYR A 103 20.90 -4.76 7.50
N LYS A 104 21.30 -5.07 6.26
CA LYS A 104 22.41 -5.99 6.00
C LYS A 104 23.78 -5.38 6.34
N SER A 105 23.97 -4.09 6.06
CA SER A 105 25.28 -3.43 6.09
C SER A 105 25.56 -2.71 7.41
N TYR A 106 24.54 -2.20 8.09
CA TYR A 106 24.71 -1.30 9.24
C TYR A 106 24.10 -1.83 10.54
N ILE A 107 23.13 -2.76 10.48
CA ILE A 107 22.45 -3.25 11.68
C ILE A 107 23.08 -4.57 12.14
N SER A 108 24.03 -4.46 13.07
CA SER A 108 24.68 -5.61 13.71
C SER A 108 23.66 -6.45 14.51
N ASN A 109 23.78 -7.77 14.43
CA ASN A 109 22.93 -8.67 15.22
C ASN A 109 23.26 -8.64 16.71
N ASP A 110 24.49 -8.28 17.07
CA ASP A 110 24.93 -8.26 18.47
C ASP A 110 24.47 -6.98 19.19
N GLU A 111 24.39 -5.86 18.46
CA GLU A 111 23.99 -4.55 19.01
C GLU A 111 22.49 -4.29 18.85
N PHE A 112 21.88 -4.75 17.75
CA PHE A 112 20.48 -4.49 17.41
C PHE A 112 19.69 -5.78 17.09
N PRO A 113 19.73 -6.82 17.96
CA PRO A 113 19.11 -8.11 17.69
C PRO A 113 17.59 -8.00 17.48
N THR A 114 16.91 -7.15 18.24
CA THR A 114 15.45 -7.02 18.21
C THR A 114 15.00 -6.28 16.95
N LEU A 115 15.70 -5.20 16.60
CA LEU A 115 15.46 -4.43 15.39
C LEU A 115 15.74 -5.26 14.12
N ARG A 116 16.78 -6.10 14.14
CA ARG A 116 17.08 -7.02 13.03
C ARG A 116 16.02 -8.10 12.88
N LYS A 117 15.55 -8.68 13.99
CA LYS A 117 14.43 -9.64 13.98
C LYS A 117 13.14 -8.99 13.46
N HIS A 118 12.86 -7.77 13.89
CA HIS A 118 11.73 -6.98 13.39
C HIS A 118 11.80 -6.78 11.87
N ALA A 119 12.97 -6.37 11.38
CA ALA A 119 13.19 -6.14 9.96
C ALA A 119 12.97 -7.40 9.12
N LEU A 120 13.45 -8.55 9.58
CA LEU A 120 13.23 -9.84 8.91
C LEU A 120 11.73 -10.19 8.83
N ASN A 121 11.01 -10.05 9.94
CA ASN A 121 9.56 -10.31 9.96
C ASN A 121 8.80 -9.40 8.99
N MET A 122 9.17 -8.12 8.93
CA MET A 122 8.55 -7.17 8.01
C MET A 122 8.89 -7.45 6.55
N TYR A 123 10.14 -7.83 6.26
CA TYR A 123 10.55 -8.27 4.93
C TYR A 123 9.73 -9.48 4.46
N LEU A 124 9.63 -10.53 5.28
CA LEU A 124 8.84 -11.73 4.97
C LEU A 124 7.36 -11.40 4.75
N CYS A 125 6.79 -10.52 5.60
CA CYS A 125 5.42 -10.05 5.43
C CYS A 125 5.21 -9.34 4.09
N LEU A 126 6.15 -8.49 3.68
CA LEU A 126 6.08 -7.76 2.41
C LEU A 126 6.24 -8.70 1.20
N GLU A 127 7.14 -9.68 1.29
CA GLU A 127 7.37 -10.68 0.24
C GLU A 127 6.14 -11.58 0.00
N GLN A 128 5.43 -11.96 1.07
CA GLN A 128 4.18 -12.70 0.95
C GLN A 128 3.10 -11.86 0.24
N LEU A 129 3.02 -10.57 0.53
CA LEU A 129 2.05 -9.66 -0.09
C LEU A 129 2.35 -9.42 -1.56
N THR A 130 3.63 -9.28 -1.95
CA THR A 130 4.02 -9.11 -3.36
C THR A 130 3.71 -10.38 -4.16
N THR A 131 4.01 -11.56 -3.59
CA THR A 131 3.72 -12.86 -4.19
C THR A 131 2.22 -13.05 -4.41
N ALA A 132 1.40 -12.82 -3.38
CA ALA A 132 -0.05 -12.89 -3.49
C ALA A 132 -0.58 -11.93 -4.56
N ASN A 133 -0.09 -10.69 -4.61
CA ASN A 133 -0.52 -9.70 -5.59
C ASN A 133 -0.18 -10.11 -7.04
N THR A 134 0.99 -10.71 -7.26
CA THR A 134 1.39 -11.27 -8.57
C THR A 134 0.46 -12.41 -8.98
N SER A 135 0.17 -13.35 -8.06
CA SER A 135 -0.79 -14.43 -8.31
C SER A 135 -2.18 -13.90 -8.67
N PHE A 136 -2.69 -12.87 -7.98
CA PHE A 136 -3.96 -12.24 -8.32
C PHE A 136 -3.95 -11.52 -9.68
N LYS A 137 -2.83 -10.92 -10.08
CA LYS A 137 -2.70 -10.33 -11.42
C LYS A 137 -2.75 -11.42 -12.50
N ASN A 138 -2.09 -12.55 -12.26
CA ASN A 138 -2.08 -13.69 -13.16
C ASN A 138 -3.45 -14.35 -13.28
N LEU A 139 -4.19 -14.51 -12.17
CA LEU A 139 -5.57 -15.01 -12.21
C LEU A 139 -6.50 -14.07 -13.00
N ARG A 140 -6.33 -12.75 -12.88
CA ARG A 140 -7.11 -11.77 -13.65
C ARG A 140 -6.76 -11.75 -15.14
N SER A 141 -5.50 -11.97 -15.52
CA SER A 141 -5.14 -12.10 -16.93
C SER A 141 -5.69 -13.40 -17.52
N GLN A 142 -5.62 -14.50 -16.78
CA GLN A 142 -6.20 -15.79 -17.18
C GLN A 142 -7.73 -15.75 -17.27
N SER A 143 -8.42 -15.08 -16.35
CA SER A 143 -9.88 -14.95 -16.41
C SER A 143 -10.31 -14.14 -17.63
N ARG A 144 -9.59 -13.07 -18.00
CA ARG A 144 -9.83 -12.31 -19.23
C ARG A 144 -9.60 -13.17 -20.49
N LEU A 145 -8.58 -14.03 -20.49
CA LEU A 145 -8.35 -14.97 -21.59
C LEU A 145 -9.47 -16.02 -21.69
N ARG A 146 -9.99 -16.51 -20.56
CA ARG A 146 -11.13 -17.45 -20.52
C ARG A 146 -12.44 -16.80 -21.00
N SER A 147 -12.71 -15.54 -20.64
CA SER A 147 -13.88 -14.80 -21.13
C SER A 147 -13.83 -14.62 -22.65
N ARG A 148 -12.66 -14.25 -23.21
CA ARG A 148 -12.48 -14.11 -24.67
C ARG A 148 -12.63 -15.42 -25.44
N LEU A 149 -12.23 -16.54 -24.85
CA LEU A 149 -12.43 -17.88 -25.43
C LEU A 149 -13.90 -18.32 -25.35
N ALA A 150 -14.62 -17.95 -24.30
CA ALA A 150 -16.06 -18.22 -24.19
C ALA A 150 -16.87 -17.40 -25.21
N ASP A 151 -16.55 -16.12 -25.40
CA ASP A 151 -17.21 -15.24 -26.38
C ASP A 151 -16.95 -15.69 -27.83
N ALA A 152 -15.70 -16.05 -28.16
CA ALA A 152 -15.34 -16.53 -29.49
C ALA A 152 -15.98 -17.88 -29.87
N ASN A 153 -16.41 -18.66 -28.88
CA ASN A 153 -17.14 -19.92 -29.10
C ASN A 153 -18.65 -19.70 -29.26
N LEU A 154 -19.19 -18.57 -28.79
CA LEU A 154 -20.60 -18.19 -29.00
C LEU A 154 -20.83 -17.58 -30.40
N GLU A 155 -19.83 -16.92 -30.98
CA GLU A 155 -19.91 -16.35 -32.35
C GLU A 155 -19.81 -17.40 -33.47
N LYS A 156 -19.47 -18.67 -33.16
CA LYS A 156 -19.35 -19.75 -34.15
C LYS A 156 -20.60 -20.65 -34.26
N GLN A 157 -21.72 -20.26 -33.65
CA GLN A 157 -22.98 -21.03 -33.68
C GLN A 157 -24.17 -20.29 -34.32
N SER A 158 -23.95 -19.21 -35.06
CA SER A 158 -24.97 -18.55 -35.88
C SER A 158 -24.77 -18.76 -37.37
#